data_AF-A0A5C9A991-F1
#
_entry.id   AF-A0A5C9A991-F1
#
_cell.length_a   1.000
_cell.length_b   1.000
_cell.length_c   1.000
_cell.angle_alpha   90.00
_cell.angle_beta   90.00
_cell.angle_gamma   90.00
#
_symmetry.space_group_name_H-M   'P 1'
#
loop_
_entity.id
_entity.type
_entity.pdbx_description
1 polymer ?
#
loop_
_entity_poly.entity_id
_entity_poly.type
_entity_poly.pdbx_seq_one_letter_code
_entity_poly.pdbx_strand_id
1 'polypeptide(L)' 'PLNEKGERVWPKAQDDASFVLVDASCSAEAVARISPRTATFHKGQLVWGSVAG' A
#
# COMPACT_ATOMS: atom_id res chain seq x y z
N PRO A 1 -4.78 -6.77 3.95
CA PRO A 1 -4.91 -7.55 5.20
C PRO A 1 -5.35 -8.99 4.89
N LEU A 2 -5.17 -9.93 5.82
CA LEU A 2 -5.63 -11.32 5.70
C LEU A 2 -6.76 -11.60 6.70
N ASN A 3 -7.68 -12.51 6.39
CA ASN A 3 -8.61 -13.08 7.38
C ASN A 3 -7.97 -14.22 8.18
N GLU A 4 -8.71 -14.83 9.11
CA GLU A 4 -8.24 -15.95 9.95
C GLU A 4 -7.81 -17.19 9.14
N LYS A 5 -8.26 -17.32 7.89
CA LYS A 5 -7.87 -18.39 6.97
C LYS A 5 -6.65 -18.05 6.12
N GLY A 6 -6.06 -16.86 6.33
CA GLY A 6 -4.94 -16.36 5.53
C GLY A 6 -5.34 -15.80 4.16
N GLU A 7 -6.62 -15.61 3.89
CA GLU A 7 -7.10 -15.10 2.60
C GLU A 7 -7.01 -13.57 2.57
N ARG A 8 -6.55 -13.02 1.44
CA ARG A 8 -6.45 -11.56 1.28
C ARG A 8 -7.83 -10.91 1.27
N VAL A 9 -8.13 -10.13 2.30
CA VAL A 9 -9.40 -9.39 2.42
C VAL A 9 -9.37 -8.02 1.76
N TRP A 10 -8.20 -7.42 1.60
CA TRP A 10 -7.96 -6.17 0.86
C TRP A 10 -6.51 -6.16 0.36
N PRO A 11 -6.21 -5.59 -0.81
CA PRO A 11 -7.15 -4.92 -1.73
C PRO A 11 -7.98 -5.90 -2.56
N LYS A 12 -9.30 -5.66 -2.66
CA LYS A 12 -10.22 -6.31 -3.61
C LYS A 12 -10.78 -5.28 -4.58
N ALA A 13 -11.26 -5.75 -5.72
CA ALA A 13 -11.98 -4.89 -6.66
C ALA A 13 -13.20 -4.27 -5.95
N GLN A 14 -13.48 -3.00 -6.25
CA GLN A 14 -14.55 -2.20 -5.64
C GLN A 14 -14.30 -1.74 -4.19
N ASP A 15 -13.19 -2.12 -3.55
CA ASP A 15 -12.79 -1.51 -2.28
C ASP A 15 -12.24 -0.08 -2.48
N ASP A 16 -12.28 0.71 -1.40
CA ASP A 16 -11.62 2.01 -1.40
C ASP A 16 -10.11 1.88 -1.66
N ALA A 17 -9.64 2.63 -2.65
CA ALA A 17 -8.25 2.63 -3.10
C ALA A 17 -7.42 3.68 -2.35
N SER A 18 -7.40 3.59 -1.01
CA SER A 18 -6.52 4.38 -0.16
C SER A 18 -5.32 3.55 0.28
N PHE A 19 -4.12 3.90 -0.20
CA PHE A 19 -2.90 3.14 0.07
C PHE A 19 -1.63 3.98 -0.13
N VAL A 20 -0.51 3.48 0.37
CA VAL A 20 0.82 4.07 0.12
C VAL A 20 1.68 3.08 -0.65
N LEU A 21 2.45 3.58 -1.61
CA LEU A 21 3.54 2.85 -2.25
C LEU A 21 4.84 3.21 -1.53
N VAL A 22 5.62 2.20 -1.20
CA VAL A 22 6.91 2.32 -0.53
C VAL A 22 7.93 1.48 -1.27
N ASP A 23 9.17 1.95 -1.30
CA ASP A 23 10.30 1.17 -1.81
C ASP A 23 10.82 0.27 -0.67
N ALA A 24 10.45 -1.01 -0.70
CA ALA A 24 10.73 -1.97 0.36
C ALA A 24 11.00 -3.36 -0.22
N SER A 25 12.03 -4.05 0.30
CA SER A 25 12.33 -5.42 -0.10
C SER A 25 11.37 -6.45 0.49
N CYS A 26 10.73 -6.12 1.62
CA CYS A 26 9.79 -6.98 2.32
C CYS A 26 8.74 -6.18 3.12
N SER A 27 7.69 -6.87 3.57
CA SER A 27 6.61 -6.27 4.35
C SER A 27 7.06 -5.79 5.73
N ALA A 28 8.03 -6.45 6.37
CA ALA A 28 8.55 -6.02 7.66
C ALA A 28 9.27 -4.67 7.57
N GLU A 29 10.07 -4.48 6.51
CA GLU A 29 10.78 -3.22 6.24
C GLU A 29 9.80 -2.06 6.00
N ALA A 30 8.75 -2.31 5.20
CA ALA A 30 7.67 -1.36 4.93
C ALA A 30 6.95 -0.88 6.20
N VAL A 31 6.72 -1.78 7.16
CA VAL A 31 6.02 -1.46 8.42
C VAL A 31 6.95 -0.80 9.44
N ALA A 32 8.24 -1.18 9.46
CA ALA A 32 9.24 -0.66 10.40
C ALA A 32 9.57 0.83 10.20
N ARG A 33 8.95 1.51 9.22
CA ARG A 33 9.24 2.90 8.81
C ARG A 33 10.69 3.11 8.32
N ILE A 34 11.33 2.02 7.91
CA ILE A 34 12.67 2.04 7.30
C ILE A 34 12.55 2.43 5.81
N SER A 35 11.49 1.97 5.15
CA SER A 35 11.26 2.21 3.72
C SER A 35 10.74 3.62 3.41
N PRO A 36 11.33 4.34 2.45
CA PRO A 36 10.81 5.61 1.95
C PRO A 36 9.42 5.44 1.32
N ARG A 37 8.54 6.42 1.55
CA ARG A 37 7.24 6.52 0.85
C ARG A 37 7.45 7.16 -0.52
N THR A 38 6.98 6.49 -1.56
CA THR A 38 7.12 6.91 -2.96
C THR A 38 5.86 7.63 -3.46
N ALA A 39 4.69 7.14 -3.08
CA ALA A 39 3.41 7.73 -3.47
C ALA A 39 2.29 7.42 -2.45
N THR A 40 1.33 8.32 -2.32
CA THR A 40 0.13 8.14 -1.48
C THR A 40 -1.12 8.32 -2.30
N PHE A 41 -2.02 7.36 -2.20
CA PHE A 41 -3.34 7.35 -2.83
C PHE A 41 -4.42 7.51 -1.78
N HIS A 42 -5.40 8.36 -2.07
CA HIS A 42 -6.61 8.51 -1.28
C HIS A 42 -7.82 8.35 -2.21
N LYS A 43 -8.66 7.35 -1.95
CA LYS A 43 -9.85 7.04 -2.77
C LYS A 43 -9.54 6.93 -4.28
N GLY A 44 -8.39 6.35 -4.61
CA GLY A 44 -7.92 6.18 -5.99
C GLY A 44 -7.25 7.42 -6.60
N GLN A 45 -7.19 8.55 -5.90
CA GLN A 45 -6.48 9.75 -6.35
C GLN A 45 -5.07 9.79 -5.77
N LEU A 46 -4.08 10.07 -6.62
CA LEU A 46 -2.72 10.36 -6.18
C LEU A 46 -2.72 11.73 -5.48
N VAL A 47 -2.48 11.74 -4.17
CA VAL A 47 -2.48 12.97 -3.36
C VAL A 47 -1.07 13.44 -3.00
N TRP A 48 -0.07 12.57 -3.13
CA TRP A 48 1.33 12.90 -2.84
C TRP A 48 2.29 11.96 -3.56
N GLY A 49 3.44 12.49 -3.99
CA GLY A 49 4.49 11.73 -4.66
C GLY A 49 4.21 11.48 -6.14
N SER A 50 4.83 10.43 -6.70
CA SER A 50 4.70 10.07 -8.11
C SER A 50 4.87 8.57 -8.30
N VAL A 51 4.15 8.00 -9.27
CA VAL A 51 4.37 6.63 -9.73
C VAL A 51 5.31 6.69 -10.94
N ALA A 52 6.58 6.99 -10.69
CA ALA A 52 7.61 6.76 -11.70
C ALA A 52 8.21 5.38 -11.41
N GLY A 53 8.17 4.50 -12.42
CA GLY A 53 8.81 3.18 -12.40
C GLY A 53 10.27 3.26 -12.81
#